data_AF-A0A498IV64-F1
#
_entry.id   AF-A0A498IV64-F1
#
_cell.length_a   1.000
_cell.length_b   1.000
_cell.length_c   1.000
_cell.angle_alpha   90.00
_cell.angle_beta   90.00
_cell.angle_gamma   90.00
#
_symmetry.space_group_name_H-M   'P 1'
#
loop_
_entity.id
_entity.type
_entity.pdbx_description
1 polymer ?
#
loop_
_entity_poly.entity_id
_entity_poly.type
_entity_poly.pdbx_seq_one_letter_code
_entity_poly.pdbx_strand_id
1 'polypeptide(L)'
;MDDQSDGREGNAGKNPKLPVPGKRNILITSALPYVNNIPRLGTISGCVLSADVYDRYCRLRRYIVIYICGTDEYGTATETKAKDENCTPQQICDKL
;
A
#
# COMPACT_ATOMS: atom_id res chain seq x y z
N MET A 1 -5.90 -14.47 -43.39
CA MET A 1 -4.72 -14.23 -42.53
C MET A 1 -5.24 -13.49 -41.34
N ASP A 2 -5.94 -14.26 -40.53
CA ASP A 2 -6.44 -13.93 -39.23
C ASP A 2 -5.25 -13.82 -38.27
N ASP A 3 -5.27 -12.81 -37.40
CA ASP A 3 -4.95 -12.99 -35.99
C ASP A 3 -5.53 -11.80 -35.20
N GLN A 4 -6.73 -12.04 -34.68
CA GLN A 4 -7.37 -11.34 -33.57
C GLN A 4 -6.93 -12.01 -32.25
N SER A 5 -6.43 -11.23 -31.28
CA SER A 5 -6.42 -11.49 -29.81
C SER A 5 -5.29 -10.66 -29.19
N ASP A 6 -5.35 -9.91 -28.10
CA ASP A 6 -6.30 -9.67 -27.01
C ASP A 6 -5.89 -8.30 -26.41
N GLY A 7 -6.77 -7.39 -25.98
CA GLY A 7 -7.86 -7.68 -25.05
C GLY A 7 -7.37 -7.70 -23.61
N ARG A 8 -6.84 -6.58 -23.07
CA ARG A 8 -6.78 -6.34 -21.62
C ARG A 8 -7.28 -4.94 -21.28
N GLU A 9 -8.57 -4.73 -21.49
CA GLU A 9 -9.32 -3.71 -20.77
C GLU A 9 -9.25 -4.03 -19.27
N GLY A 10 -8.45 -3.26 -18.54
CA GLY A 10 -8.47 -3.24 -17.09
C GLY A 10 -9.75 -2.56 -16.60
N ASN A 11 -10.86 -3.29 -16.62
CA ASN A 11 -12.12 -2.87 -16.02
C ASN A 11 -11.94 -2.70 -14.49
N ALA A 12 -11.63 -1.48 -14.07
CA ALA A 12 -11.72 -1.05 -12.68
C ALA A 12 -12.96 -0.18 -12.51
N GLY A 13 -14.14 -0.81 -12.53
CA GLY A 13 -15.35 -0.23 -11.95
C GLY A 13 -15.13 0.08 -10.48
N LYS A 14 -14.65 1.29 -10.16
CA LYS A 14 -14.52 1.79 -8.79
C LYS A 14 -15.05 3.21 -8.75
N ASN A 15 -16.32 3.35 -8.40
CA ASN A 15 -16.79 4.63 -7.86
C ASN A 15 -15.85 5.03 -6.72
N PRO A 16 -15.22 6.21 -6.77
CA PRO A 16 -14.34 6.64 -5.70
C PRO A 16 -15.14 6.63 -4.41
N LYS A 17 -14.58 6.01 -3.35
CA LYS A 17 -15.18 6.06 -2.01
C LYS A 17 -15.04 7.49 -1.49
N LEU A 18 -15.98 8.35 -1.87
CA LEU A 18 -16.00 9.74 -1.45
C LEU A 18 -16.57 9.85 -0.03
N PRO A 19 -16.11 10.83 0.76
CA PRO A 19 -16.73 11.13 2.04
C PRO A 19 -18.20 11.50 1.82
N VAL A 20 -19.08 10.89 2.61
CA VAL A 20 -20.52 11.13 2.54
C VAL A 20 -20.91 12.10 3.66
N PRO A 21 -21.47 13.29 3.35
CA PRO A 21 -21.97 14.22 4.36
C PRO A 21 -22.99 13.55 5.29
N GLY A 22 -22.93 13.85 6.59
CA GLY A 22 -23.84 13.28 7.60
C GLY A 22 -23.58 11.82 7.99
N LYS A 23 -22.58 11.15 7.40
CA LYS A 23 -22.09 9.82 7.83
C LYS A 23 -20.72 9.93 8.47
N ARG A 24 -20.36 8.92 9.26
CA ARG A 24 -19.02 8.81 9.84
C ARG A 24 -18.02 8.35 8.76
N ASN A 25 -17.18 9.28 8.33
CA ASN A 25 -16.09 9.06 7.38
C ASN A 25 -14.78 8.88 8.16
N ILE A 26 -14.04 7.80 7.92
CA ILE A 26 -12.84 7.43 8.65
C ILE A 26 -11.71 7.21 7.66
N LEU A 27 -10.62 7.98 7.81
CA LEU A 27 -9.37 7.75 7.11
C LEU A 27 -8.41 7.03 8.07
N ILE A 28 -7.94 5.86 7.67
CA ILE A 28 -6.96 5.07 8.41
C ILE A 28 -5.66 5.10 7.63
N THR A 29 -4.57 5.42 8.32
CA THR A 29 -3.22 5.31 7.78
C THR A 29 -2.39 4.43 8.71
N SER A 30 -1.48 3.66 8.14
CA SER A 30 -0.43 2.98 8.90
C SER A 30 0.92 3.62 8.59
N ALA A 31 1.86 3.51 9.53
CA ALA A 31 3.23 3.93 9.28
C ALA A 31 3.78 3.16 8.07
N LEU A 32 4.43 3.89 7.16
CA LEU A 32 4.98 3.33 5.93
C LEU A 32 6.20 2.46 6.28
N PRO A 33 6.17 1.14 6.03
CA PRO A 33 7.36 0.32 6.17
C PRO A 33 8.45 0.77 5.21
N TYR A 34 9.69 0.87 5.71
CA TYR A 34 10.84 1.23 4.92
C TYR A 34 11.24 0.10 3.98
N VAL A 35 11.39 0.39 2.68
CA VAL A 35 11.66 -0.59 1.62
C VAL A 35 12.89 -1.46 1.89
N ASN A 36 13.89 -0.87 2.54
CA ASN A 36 15.19 -1.49 2.69
C ASN A 36 15.24 -2.63 3.71
N ASN A 37 14.17 -2.87 4.47
CA ASN A 37 14.21 -3.84 5.56
C ASN A 37 13.08 -4.85 5.45
N ILE A 38 13.43 -6.14 5.54
CA ILE A 38 12.43 -7.21 5.65
C ILE A 38 11.60 -6.96 6.91
N PRO A 39 10.27 -6.81 6.80
CA PRO A 39 9.43 -6.50 7.94
C PRO A 39 9.43 -7.69 8.91
N ARG A 40 9.78 -7.40 10.18
CA ARG A 40 9.68 -8.37 11.28
C ARG A 40 8.27 -8.37 11.85
N LEU A 41 7.88 -9.43 12.56
CA LEU A 41 6.56 -9.57 13.17
C LEU A 41 6.16 -8.37 14.03
N GLY A 42 7.11 -7.74 14.74
CA GLY A 42 6.85 -6.53 15.53
C GLY A 42 6.40 -5.33 14.69
N THR A 43 7.03 -5.11 13.53
CA THR A 43 6.65 -4.03 12.60
C THR A 43 5.28 -4.27 11.97
N ILE A 44 4.99 -5.53 11.64
CA ILE A 44 3.68 -5.91 11.10
C ILE A 44 2.59 -5.72 12.15
N SER A 45 2.80 -6.22 13.38
CA SER A 45 1.85 -6.12 14.48
C SER A 45 1.59 -4.66 14.89
N GLY A 46 2.63 -3.84 14.94
CA GLY A 46 2.55 -2.46 15.43
C GLY A 46 1.91 -1.47 14.45
N CYS A 47 1.97 -1.75 13.14
CA CYS A 47 1.54 -0.78 12.12
C CYS A 47 0.38 -1.34 11.28
N VAL A 48 0.65 -2.36 10.49
CA VAL A 48 -0.27 -2.82 9.43
C VAL A 48 -1.40 -3.67 10.01
N LEU A 49 -1.10 -4.61 10.91
CA LEU A 49 -2.08 -5.53 11.47
C LEU A 49 -3.10 -4.80 12.35
N SER A 50 -2.63 -3.89 13.21
CA SER A 50 -3.51 -3.10 14.07
C SER A 50 -4.44 -2.18 13.24
N ALA A 51 -3.91 -1.59 12.16
CA ALA A 51 -4.71 -0.78 11.24
C ALA A 51 -5.74 -1.62 10.47
N ASP A 52 -5.39 -2.82 10.00
CA ASP A 52 -6.29 -3.73 9.29
C ASP A 52 -7.45 -4.22 10.19
N VAL A 53 -7.15 -4.56 11.44
CA VAL A 53 -8.20 -4.96 12.41
C VAL A 53 -9.20 -3.83 12.62
N TYR A 54 -8.72 -2.59 12.77
CA TYR A 54 -9.59 -1.43 12.94
C TYR A 54 -10.39 -1.11 11.66
N ASP A 55 -9.78 -1.21 10.48
CA ASP A 55 -10.47 -1.04 9.19
C ASP A 55 -11.61 -2.05 9.05
N ARG A 56 -11.36 -3.34 9.31
CA ARG A 56 -12.39 -4.38 9.29
C ARG A 56 -13.53 -4.09 10.25
N TYR A 57 -13.21 -3.66 11.47
CA TYR A 57 -14.22 -3.24 12.43
C TYR A 57 -15.06 -2.06 11.92
N CYS A 58 -14.44 -1.02 11.38
CA CYS A 58 -15.14 0.14 10.81
C CYS A 58 -16.05 -0.26 9.64
N ARG A 59 -15.62 -1.18 8.77
CA ARG A 59 -16.43 -1.73 7.68
C ARG A 59 -17.64 -2.49 8.20
N LEU A 60 -17.48 -3.32 9.23
CA LEU A 60 -18.58 -4.04 9.87
C LEU A 60 -19.62 -3.10 10.50
N ARG A 61 -19.17 -1.94 11.01
CA ARG A 61 -20.04 -0.87 11.52
C ARG A 61 -20.71 -0.03 10.44
N ARG A 62 -20.51 -0.36 9.15
CA ARG A 62 -21.00 0.38 7.98
C ARG A 62 -20.51 1.84 7.93
N TYR A 63 -19.33 2.10 8.48
CA TYR A 63 -18.68 3.39 8.31
C TYR A 63 -18.07 3.51 6.91
N ILE A 64 -17.99 4.74 6.41
CA ILE A 64 -17.27 5.03 5.17
C ILE A 64 -15.80 5.09 5.54
N VAL A 65 -15.04 4.07 5.16
CA VAL A 65 -13.63 3.95 5.54
C VAL A 65 -12.73 3.77 4.33
N ILE A 66 -11.60 4.48 4.38
CA ILE A 66 -10.47 4.32 3.47
C ILE A 66 -9.25 4.01 4.32
N TYR A 67 -8.61 2.88 4.04
CA TYR A 67 -7.33 2.52 4.62
C TYR A 67 -6.23 2.68 3.56
N ILE A 68 -5.17 3.43 3.89
CA ILE A 68 -4.03 3.71 3.01
C ILE A 68 -2.73 3.32 3.72
N CYS A 69 -1.87 2.63 3.01
CA CYS A 69 -0.49 2.32 3.36
C CYS A 69 0.36 2.34 2.08
N GLY A 70 1.68 2.31 2.23
CA GLY A 70 2.64 2.25 1.13
C GLY A 70 4.04 1.97 1.65
N THR A 71 5.01 1.91 0.76
CA THR A 71 6.43 1.75 1.04
C THR A 71 7.09 3.11 1.19
N ASP A 72 8.00 3.26 2.16
CA ASP A 72 8.89 4.42 2.25
C ASP A 72 10.22 4.07 1.57
N GLU A 73 10.52 4.78 0.49
CA GLU A 73 11.56 4.41 -0.48
C GLU A 73 12.75 5.38 -0.48
N TYR A 74 12.59 6.59 0.03
CA TYR A 74 13.62 7.62 -0.03
C TYR A 74 14.58 7.56 1.15
N GLY A 75 15.78 8.13 0.98
CA GLY A 75 16.74 8.35 2.06
C GLY A 75 18.10 7.70 1.84
N THR A 76 19.09 8.16 2.61
CA THR A 76 20.51 7.74 2.48
C THR A 76 20.69 6.24 2.69
N ALA A 77 19.82 5.60 3.49
CA ALA A 77 19.88 4.16 3.69
C ALA A 77 19.56 3.37 2.40
N THR A 78 18.62 3.82 1.56
CA THR A 78 18.36 3.22 0.24
C THR A 78 19.58 3.37 -0.66
N GLU A 79 20.21 4.55 -0.67
CA GLU A 79 21.39 4.82 -1.49
C GLU A 79 22.62 4.00 -1.07
N THR A 80 22.88 3.89 0.23
CA THR A 80 23.98 3.08 0.75
C THR A 80 23.77 1.61 0.41
N LYS A 81 22.55 1.10 0.58
CA LYS A 81 22.22 -0.29 0.25
C LYS A 81 22.31 -0.57 -1.24
N ALA A 82 21.93 0.40 -2.09
CA ALA A 82 22.06 0.33 -3.54
C ALA A 82 23.52 0.23 -3.99
N LYS A 83 24.41 0.99 -3.34
CA LYS A 83 25.86 0.90 -3.57
C LYS A 83 26.41 -0.46 -3.14
N ASP A 84 25.99 -0.99 -1.99
CA ASP A 84 26.45 -2.29 -1.49
C ASP A 84 25.99 -3.45 -2.39
N GLU A 85 24.73 -3.43 -2.87
CA GLU A 85 24.16 -4.43 -3.79
C GLU A 85 24.53 -4.19 -5.27
N ASN A 86 25.34 -3.17 -5.59
CA ASN A 86 25.72 -2.77 -6.95
C ASN A 86 24.52 -2.60 -7.92
N CYS A 87 23.42 -2.05 -7.43
CA CYS A 87 22.19 -1.80 -8.20
C CYS A 87 21.75 -0.35 -8.06
N THR A 88 20.75 0.08 -8.85
CA THR A 88 20.19 1.43 -8.72
C THR A 88 19.23 1.49 -7.52
N PRO A 89 19.02 2.67 -6.89
CA PRO A 89 18.02 2.83 -5.83
C PRO A 89 16.63 2.39 -6.26
N GLN A 90 16.24 2.67 -7.52
CA GLN A 90 14.96 2.23 -8.07
C GLN A 90 14.86 0.70 -8.15
N GLN A 91 15.92 0.02 -8.57
CA GLN A 91 15.95 -1.45 -8.60
C GLN A 91 15.83 -2.07 -7.21
N ILE A 92 16.26 -1.39 -6.14
CA ILE A 92 16.01 -1.84 -4.76
C ILE A 92 14.55 -1.65 -4.39
N CYS A 93 13.96 -0.50 -4.72
CA CYS A 93 12.56 -0.20 -4.43
C CYS A 93 11.61 -1.20 -5.11
N ASP A 94 11.89 -1.53 -6.37
CA ASP A 94 11.08 -2.43 -7.19
C ASP A 94 11.26 -3.93 -6.83
N LYS A 95 12.25 -4.28 -6.01
CA LYS A 95 12.60 -5.69 -5.67
C LYS A 95 11.70 -6.30 -4.59
N LEU A 96 10.82 -5.49 -3.97
CA LEU A 96 9.87 -5.94 -2.95
C LEU A 96 8.80 -6.89 -3.50
#